data_AF-A0A1L3SRB9-F1
#
_entry.id   AF-A0A1L3SRB9-F1
#
_cell.length_a   1.000
_cell.length_b   1.000
_cell.length_c   1.000
_cell.angle_alpha   90.00
_cell.angle_beta   90.00
_cell.angle_gamma   90.00
#
_symmetry.space_group_name_H-M   'P 1'
#
loop_
_entity.id
_entity.type
_entity.pdbx_description
1 polymer ?
#
loop_
_entity_poly.entity_id
_entity_poly.type
_entity_poly.pdbx_seq_one_letter_code
_entity_poly.pdbx_strand_id
1 'polypeptide(L)' 'MSHDKTARMANQIAGFFASKPHEEAVAGVAEHINKFWEPRMRARLFSIFRSEPEALHDLVRAAMPSIRPVPAEGVSG' A
#
# COMPACT_ATOMS: atom_id res chain seq x y z
N MET A 1 16.45 -7.69 -6.82
CA MET A 1 15.46 -8.01 -5.76
C MET A 1 15.38 -6.85 -4.75
N SER A 2 14.67 -5.77 -5.10
CA SER A 2 14.47 -4.61 -4.19
C SER A 2 12.99 -4.31 -3.95
N HIS A 3 12.09 -4.95 -4.70
CA HIS A 3 10.64 -4.73 -4.66
C HIS A 3 9.99 -5.33 -3.39
N ASP A 4 10.68 -6.28 -2.75
CA ASP A 4 10.21 -6.98 -1.56
C ASP A 4 9.95 -6.09 -0.35
N LYS A 5 10.74 -5.04 -0.13
CA LYS A 5 10.65 -4.29 1.13
C LYS A 5 9.31 -3.56 1.26
N THR A 6 8.84 -2.93 0.18
CA THR A 6 7.56 -2.18 0.19
C THR A 6 6.37 -3.12 0.32
N ALA A 7 6.32 -4.20 -0.46
CA ALA A 7 5.27 -5.22 -0.35
C ALA A 7 5.25 -5.83 1.05
N ARG A 8 6.41 -6.23 1.57
CA ARG A 8 6.53 -6.82 2.92
C ARG A 8 6.03 -5.86 4.01
N MET A 9 6.40 -4.59 3.97
CA MET A 9 5.91 -3.62 4.96
C MET A 9 4.39 -3.41 4.85
N ALA A 10 3.84 -3.32 3.64
CA ALA A 10 2.39 -3.22 3.45
C ALA A 10 1.67 -4.45 4.03
N ASN A 11 2.21 -5.65 3.78
CA ASN A 11 1.65 -6.91 4.30
C ASN A 11 1.76 -7.00 5.82
N GLN A 12 2.82 -6.46 6.43
CA GLN A 12 2.94 -6.38 7.89
C GLN A 12 1.88 -5.45 8.50
N ILE A 13 1.60 -4.30 7.86
CA ILE A 13 0.53 -3.40 8.28
C ILE A 13 -0.83 -4.10 8.17
N ALA A 14 -1.09 -4.80 7.06
CA ALA A 14 -2.31 -5.58 6.90
C ALA A 14 -2.45 -6.68 7.97
N GLY A 15 -1.37 -7.39 8.29
CA GLY A 15 -1.35 -8.40 9.35
C GLY A 15 -1.70 -7.82 10.73
N PHE A 16 -1.28 -6.59 11.02
CA PHE A 16 -1.67 -5.89 12.25
C PHE A 16 -3.19 -5.62 12.31
N PHE A 17 -3.78 -5.17 11.19
CA PHE A 17 -5.20 -4.88 11.09
C PHE A 17 -6.09 -6.12 10.89
N ALA A 18 -5.52 -7.29 10.61
CA ALA A 18 -6.28 -8.51 10.30
C ALA A 18 -7.17 -9.03 11.44
N SER A 19 -6.95 -8.56 12.69
CA SER A 19 -7.81 -8.89 13.84
C SER A 19 -9.10 -8.04 13.91
N LYS A 20 -9.20 -6.99 13.09
CA LYS A 20 -10.38 -6.11 13.02
C LYS A 20 -11.41 -6.65 12.03
N PRO A 21 -12.68 -6.22 12.12
CA PRO A 21 -13.66 -6.44 11.07
C PRO A 21 -13.12 -6.00 9.70
N HIS A 22 -13.49 -6.70 8.64
CA HIS A 22 -12.86 -6.52 7.32
C HIS A 22 -12.87 -5.06 6.84
N GLU A 23 -14.01 -4.38 6.94
CA GLU A 23 -14.14 -2.97 6.51
C GLU A 23 -13.23 -2.03 7.33
N GLU A 24 -13.19 -2.22 8.65
CA GLU A 24 -12.30 -1.46 9.53
C GLU A 24 -10.83 -1.75 9.23
N ALA A 25 -10.49 -3.00 8.92
CA ALA A 25 -9.15 -3.40 8.59
C ALA A 25 -8.67 -2.75 7.28
N VAL A 26 -9.51 -2.77 6.24
CA VAL A 26 -9.22 -2.12 4.95
C VAL A 26 -9.05 -0.61 5.13
N ALA A 27 -9.95 0.04 5.88
CA ALA A 27 -9.86 1.46 6.18
C ALA A 27 -8.58 1.81 6.95
N GLY A 28 -8.25 1.03 7.98
CA GLY A 28 -7.06 1.23 8.81
C GLY A 28 -5.74 1.07 8.04
N VAL A 29 -5.67 0.10 7.12
CA VAL A 29 -4.50 -0.08 6.23
C VAL A 29 -4.34 1.14 5.32
N ALA A 30 -5.42 1.59 4.67
CA ALA A 30 -5.37 2.75 3.77
C ALA A 30 -4.96 4.02 4.54
N GLU A 31 -5.54 4.27 5.71
CA GLU A 31 -5.22 5.42 6.55
C GLU A 31 -3.75 5.41 6.97
N HIS A 32 -3.25 4.26 7.45
CA HIS A 32 -1.86 4.15 7.88
C HIS A 32 -0.89 4.45 6.74
N ILE A 33 -1.12 3.86 5.55
CA ILE A 33 -0.27 4.12 4.38
C ILE A 33 -0.35 5.60 4.00
N ASN A 34 -1.55 6.20 3.95
CA ASN A 34 -1.70 7.60 3.60
C ASN A 34 -1.02 8.56 4.57
N LYS A 35 -1.02 8.24 5.87
CA LYS A 35 -0.50 9.10 6.94
C LYS A 35 1.00 8.99 7.10
N PHE A 36 1.55 7.79 6.97
CA PHE A 36 2.95 7.52 7.34
C PHE A 36 3.86 7.26 6.14
N TRP A 37 3.32 6.96 4.95
CA TRP A 37 4.15 6.66 3.80
C TRP A 37 4.40 7.89 2.93
N GLU A 38 5.67 8.07 2.61
CA GLU A 38 6.11 9.08 1.65
C GLU A 38 5.52 8.82 0.25
N PRO A 39 5.40 9.86 -0.58
CA PRO A 39 4.92 9.73 -1.96
C PRO A 39 5.63 8.62 -2.76
N ARG A 40 6.96 8.52 -2.67
CA ARG A 40 7.74 7.49 -3.39
C ARG A 40 7.38 6.07 -2.99
N MET A 41 7.09 5.83 -1.70
CA MET A 41 6.68 4.52 -1.22
C MET A 41 5.29 4.14 -1.73
N ARG A 42 4.35 5.09 -1.73
CA ARG A 42 3.01 4.90 -2.31
C ARG A 42 3.09 4.62 -3.81
N ALA A 43 3.93 5.35 -4.55
CA ALA A 43 4.13 5.11 -5.99
C ALA A 43 4.63 3.69 -6.26
N ARG A 44 5.59 3.23 -5.45
CA ARG A 44 6.10 1.85 -5.55
C ARG A 44 5.03 0.82 -5.22
N LEU A 45 4.19 1.06 -4.22
CA LEU A 45 3.07 0.18 -3.90
C LEU A 45 2.07 0.08 -5.07
N PHE A 46 1.73 1.20 -5.71
CA PHE A 46 0.92 1.22 -6.93
C PHE A 46 1.58 0.45 -8.08
N SER A 47 2.90 0.56 -8.24
CA SER A 47 3.64 -0.22 -9.23
C SER A 47 3.52 -1.72 -8.96
N ILE A 48 3.74 -2.16 -7.71
CA ILE A 48 3.64 -3.56 -7.31
C ILE A 48 2.21 -4.07 -7.51
N PHE A 49 1.20 -3.31 -7.10
CA PHE A 49 -0.20 -3.70 -7.29
C PHE A 49 -0.57 -3.93 -8.76
N ARG A 50 0.07 -3.21 -9.69
CA ARG A 50 -0.16 -3.36 -11.14
C ARG A 50 0.63 -4.51 -11.75
N SER A 51 1.84 -4.79 -11.27
CA SER A 51 2.72 -5.81 -11.84
C SER A 51 2.57 -7.19 -11.19
N GLU A 52 2.46 -7.22 -9.87
CA GLU A 52 2.51 -8.41 -9.01
C GLU A 52 1.49 -8.27 -7.85
N PRO A 53 0.17 -8.13 -8.14
CA PRO A 53 -0.83 -7.96 -7.11
C PRO A 53 -0.86 -9.10 -6.09
N GLU A 54 -0.54 -10.33 -6.50
CA GLU A 54 -0.44 -11.51 -5.65
C GLU A 54 0.65 -11.44 -4.58
N ALA A 55 1.64 -10.55 -4.74
CA ALA A 55 2.64 -10.29 -3.70
C ALA A 55 2.07 -9.47 -2.53
N LEU A 56 0.85 -8.92 -2.67
CA LEU A 56 0.19 -8.09 -1.67
C LEU A 56 -0.93 -8.84 -0.95
N HIS A 57 -1.02 -8.62 0.35
CA HIS A 57 -2.09 -9.14 1.19
C HIS A 57 -3.46 -8.63 0.73
N ASP A 58 -4.52 -9.42 0.90
CA ASP A 58 -5.89 -9.10 0.46
C ASP A 58 -6.38 -7.74 0.97
N LEU A 59 -6.16 -7.46 2.26
CA LEU A 59 -6.46 -6.15 2.85
C LEU A 59 -5.70 -4.98 2.19
N VAL A 60 -4.45 -5.19 1.75
CA VAL A 60 -3.70 -4.15 1.02
C VAL A 60 -4.34 -3.93 -0.34
N ARG A 61 -4.66 -5.01 -1.06
CA ARG A 61 -5.33 -4.94 -2.38
C ARG A 61 -6.68 -4.24 -2.28
N ALA A 62 -7.47 -4.55 -1.26
CA ALA A 62 -8.76 -3.91 -0.99
C ALA A 62 -8.61 -2.44 -0.56
N ALA A 63 -7.51 -2.07 0.09
CA ALA A 63 -7.21 -0.70 0.50
C ALA A 63 -6.74 0.20 -0.64
N MET A 64 -6.22 -0.36 -1.75
CA MET A 64 -5.64 0.41 -2.87
C MET A 64 -6.52 1.54 -3.40
N PRO A 65 -7.85 1.39 -3.58
CA PRO A 65 -8.72 2.47 -4.04
C PRO A 65 -8.77 3.68 -3.10
N SER A 66 -8.49 3.47 -1.81
CA SER A 66 -8.50 4.49 -0.75
C SER A 66 -7.11 5.08 -0.46
N ILE A 67 -6.06 4.56 -1.08
CA ILE A 67 -4.71 5.10 -0.97
C ILE A 67 -4.57 6.30 -1.91
N ARG A 68 -4.11 7.43 -1.37
CA ARG A 68 -3.93 8.67 -2.11
C ARG A 68 -2.95 8.45 -3.26
N PRO A 69 -3.38 8.68 -4.52
CA PRO A 69 -2.50 8.57 -5.67
C PRO A 69 -1.34 9.55 -5.52
N VAL A 70 -0.22 9.19 -6.12
CA VAL A 70 0.96 10.05 -6.13
C VAL A 70 0.84 10.96 -7.34
N PRO A 71 0.81 12.29 -7.18
CA PRO A 71 0.87 13.20 -8.30
C PRO A 71 2.11 12.90 -9.13
N ALA A 72 1.97 12.90 -10.46
CA ALA A 72 3.09 12.79 -11.36
C ALA A 72 3.90 14.10 -11.34
N GLU A 73 4.58 14.41 -10.25
CA GLU A 73 5.47 15.58 -10.18
C GLU A 73 6.85 15.16 -9.67
N GLY A 74 7.85 15.32 -10.55
CA GLY A 74 9.26 15.09 -10.26
C GLY A 74 10.06 14.25 -11.25
N VAL A 75 9.68 14.17 -12.53
CA VAL A 75 10.70 14.06 -13.58
C VAL A 75 11.23 15.49 -13.76
N SER A 76 12.15 15.89 -12.88
CA SER A 76 13.07 16.98 -13.21
C SER A 76 13.98 16.47 -14.33
N GLY A 77 14.18 17.33 -15.35
CA GLY A 77 15.01 17.05 -16.52
C GLY A 77 16.48 16.81 -16.24
#